data_AF-A0A7C3DJX8-F1
#
_entry.id   AF-A0A7C3DJX8-F1
#
_cell.length_a   1.000
_cell.length_b   1.000
_cell.length_c   1.000
_cell.angle_alpha   90.00
_cell.angle_beta   90.00
_cell.angle_gamma   90.00
#
_symmetry.space_group_name_H-M   'P 1'
#
loop_
_entity.id
_entity.type
_entity.pdbx_description
1 polymer ?
#
loop_
_entity_poly.entity_id
_entity_poly.type
_entity_poly.pdbx_seq_one_letter_code
_entity_poly.pdbx_strand_id
1 'polypeptide(L)'
;MKPEERAMQNLEQIRAENALVATGHKPPPNSSQRVAPVEEKAVTKLPAMIVNNGLLAAAAFARDKDPKLRNAMDAVAQHLADRRIGRLSAQSTSTDALIAELASSPSENLRLASEEALAYLSFLKRFAVKSDREN
;
A
#
# COMPACT_ATOMS: atom_id res chain seq x y z
N MET A 1 18.68 20.40 -20.03
CA MET A 1 18.31 20.38 -18.59
C MET A 1 18.81 19.06 -18.03
N LYS A 2 19.75 19.07 -17.06
CA LYS A 2 20.34 17.83 -16.54
C LYS A 2 19.29 17.05 -15.71
N PRO A 3 19.19 15.71 -15.81
CA PRO A 3 18.15 14.94 -15.13
C PRO A 3 18.32 14.78 -13.60
N GLU A 4 19.37 15.34 -12.99
CA GLU A 4 19.90 14.85 -11.71
C GLU A 4 19.60 15.74 -10.48
N GLU A 5 18.73 16.74 -10.60
CA GLU A 5 18.29 17.58 -9.47
C GLU A 5 16.78 17.47 -9.21
N ARG A 6 16.21 16.26 -9.24
CA ARG A 6 14.99 16.04 -8.48
C ARG A 6 15.37 16.05 -7.01
N ALA A 7 15.05 17.13 -6.30
CA ALA A 7 15.21 17.23 -4.85
C ALA A 7 14.73 15.93 -4.17
N MET A 8 15.53 15.42 -3.22
CA MET A 8 15.24 14.17 -2.50
C MET A 8 13.81 14.23 -1.94
N GLN A 9 12.96 13.30 -2.38
CA GLN A 9 11.57 13.26 -1.95
C GLN A 9 11.50 12.83 -0.48
N ASN A 10 10.70 13.54 0.32
CA ASN A 10 10.40 13.11 1.68
C ASN A 10 9.35 11.99 1.70
N LEU A 11 9.13 11.36 2.87
CA LEU A 11 8.20 10.25 3.01
C LEU A 11 6.75 10.62 2.65
N GLU A 12 6.30 11.84 2.95
CA GLU A 12 4.94 12.26 2.58
C GLU A 12 4.76 12.37 1.07
N GLN A 13 5.75 12.91 0.37
CA GLN A 13 5.76 12.98 -1.09
C GLN A 13 5.74 11.57 -1.71
N ILE A 14 6.51 10.63 -1.16
CA ILE A 14 6.54 9.23 -1.62
C ILE A 14 5.19 8.55 -1.36
N ARG A 15 4.59 8.71 -0.18
CA ARG A 15 3.28 8.15 0.16
C ARG A 15 2.19 8.67 -0.77
N ALA A 16 2.15 10.00 -0.99
CA ALA A 16 1.18 10.62 -1.88
C ALA A 16 1.37 10.14 -3.32
N GLU A 17 2.61 10.08 -3.81
CA GLU A 17 2.91 9.58 -5.15
C GLU A 17 2.46 8.12 -5.33
N ASN A 18 2.79 7.24 -4.39
CA ASN A 18 2.41 5.83 -4.46
C ASN A 18 0.90 5.65 -4.36
N ALA A 19 0.19 6.49 -3.61
CA ALA A 19 -1.26 6.49 -3.53
C ALA A 19 -1.92 6.94 -4.84
N LEU A 20 -1.37 7.97 -5.51
CA LEU A 20 -1.84 8.41 -6.82
C LEU A 20 -1.66 7.32 -7.89
N VAL A 21 -0.53 6.60 -7.85
CA VAL A 21 -0.30 5.46 -8.76
C VAL A 21 -1.26 4.31 -8.47
N ALA A 22 -1.39 3.92 -7.19
CA ALA A 22 -2.26 2.82 -6.78
C ALA A 22 -3.75 3.03 -7.13
N THR A 23 -4.17 4.29 -7.26
CA THR A 23 -5.56 4.66 -7.56
C THR A 23 -5.78 5.05 -9.01
N GLY A 24 -4.74 4.95 -9.86
CA GLY A 24 -4.82 5.26 -11.29
C GLY A 24 -4.84 6.75 -11.63
N HIS A 25 -4.67 7.65 -10.66
CA HIS A 25 -4.54 9.09 -10.89
C HIS A 25 -3.20 9.46 -11.53
N LYS A 26 -2.21 8.57 -11.43
CA LYS A 26 -0.90 8.72 -12.05
C LYS A 26 -0.48 7.40 -12.69
N PRO A 27 0.07 7.39 -13.93
CA PRO A 27 0.61 6.17 -14.49
C PRO A 27 1.82 5.67 -13.69
N PRO A 28 1.99 4.35 -13.52
CA PRO A 28 3.19 3.80 -12.90
C PRO A 28 4.42 4.13 -13.79
N PRO A 29 5.59 4.40 -13.18
CA PRO A 29 6.76 4.86 -13.93
C PRO A 29 7.26 3.88 -14.99
N ASN A 30 7.02 2.57 -14.84
CA ASN A 30 7.61 1.53 -15.68
C ASN A 30 6.65 0.38 -16.06
N SER A 31 5.33 0.59 -16.12
CA SER A 31 4.43 -0.51 -16.51
C SER A 31 3.18 -0.09 -17.28
N SER A 32 2.72 -0.99 -18.16
CA SER A 32 1.40 -0.95 -18.79
C SER A 32 0.33 -1.63 -17.92
N GLN A 33 0.66 -1.94 -16.66
CA GLN A 33 -0.17 -2.78 -15.81
C GLN A 33 -1.34 -1.97 -15.27
N ARG A 34 -2.56 -2.35 -15.64
CA ARG A 34 -3.78 -1.80 -15.05
C ARG A 34 -3.78 -2.13 -13.56
N VAL A 35 -3.70 -1.11 -12.72
CA VAL A 35 -3.91 -1.26 -11.29
C VAL A 35 -5.41 -1.43 -11.06
N ALA A 36 -5.79 -2.47 -10.31
CA ALA A 36 -7.19 -2.66 -9.94
C ALA A 36 -7.65 -1.47 -9.10
N PRO A 37 -8.87 -0.94 -9.33
CA PRO A 37 -9.34 0.22 -8.59
C PRO A 37 -9.39 -0.08 -7.09
N VAL A 38 -8.80 0.83 -6.30
CA VAL A 38 -8.83 0.79 -4.85
C VAL A 38 -10.07 1.55 -4.35
N GLU A 39 -10.96 0.86 -3.65
CA GLU A 39 -12.21 1.43 -3.13
C GLU A 39 -12.04 2.03 -1.72
N GLU A 40 -12.59 3.22 -1.49
CA GLU A 40 -12.49 3.93 -0.21
C GLU A 40 -13.01 3.09 0.96
N LYS A 41 -14.09 2.31 0.75
CA LYS A 41 -14.69 1.45 1.77
C LYS A 41 -13.75 0.34 2.23
N ALA A 42 -12.93 -0.20 1.32
CA ALA A 42 -11.93 -1.21 1.64
C ALA A 42 -10.78 -0.59 2.45
N VAL A 43 -10.24 0.54 1.97
CA VAL A 43 -9.13 1.25 2.63
C VAL A 43 -9.50 1.72 4.03
N THR A 44 -10.75 2.19 4.24
CA THR A 44 -11.20 2.71 5.54
C THR A 44 -11.21 1.66 6.65
N LYS A 45 -11.32 0.37 6.32
CA LYS A 45 -11.31 -0.72 7.31
C LYS A 45 -9.91 -1.08 7.79
N LEU A 46 -8.91 -0.98 6.92
CA LEU A 46 -7.56 -1.49 7.17
C LEU A 46 -6.86 -0.85 8.38
N PRO A 47 -6.90 0.48 8.61
CA PRO A 47 -6.23 1.08 9.77
C PRO A 47 -6.70 0.50 11.10
N ALA A 48 -8.01 0.37 11.30
CA ALA A 48 -8.56 -0.20 12.52
C ALA A 48 -8.16 -1.68 12.70
N MET A 49 -8.14 -2.44 11.61
CA MET A 49 -7.69 -3.84 11.64
C MET A 49 -6.21 -3.97 12.00
N ILE A 50 -5.35 -3.12 11.43
CA ILE A 50 -3.91 -3.13 11.70
C ILE A 50 -3.64 -2.72 13.15
N VAL A 51 -4.30 -1.67 13.66
CA VAL A 51 -4.13 -1.22 15.05
C VAL A 51 -4.58 -2.30 16.05
N ASN A 52 -5.70 -2.98 15.79
CA ASN A 52 -6.26 -3.94 16.74
C ASN A 52 -5.61 -5.33 16.67
N ASN A 53 -5.23 -5.79 15.47
CA ASN A 53 -4.81 -7.17 15.23
C ASN A 53 -3.39 -7.30 14.67
N GLY A 54 -2.75 -6.20 14.28
CA GLY A 54 -1.45 -6.18 13.60
C GLY A 54 -1.55 -6.35 12.08
N LEU A 55 -0.45 -5.99 11.39
CA LEU A 55 -0.38 -5.98 9.93
C LEU A 55 -0.56 -7.37 9.30
N LEU A 56 0.10 -8.40 9.86
CA LEU A 56 0.02 -9.77 9.33
C LEU A 56 -1.41 -10.34 9.42
N ALA A 57 -2.10 -10.14 10.55
CA ALA A 57 -3.47 -10.61 10.71
C ALA A 57 -4.44 -9.86 9.79
N ALA A 58 -4.27 -8.53 9.65
CA ALA A 58 -5.06 -7.74 8.72
C ALA A 58 -4.84 -8.19 7.26
N ALA A 59 -3.61 -8.50 6.87
CA ALA A 59 -3.28 -9.00 5.54
C ALA A 59 -3.85 -10.39 5.27
N ALA A 60 -3.75 -11.32 6.23
CA ALA A 60 -4.36 -12.64 6.12
C ALA A 60 -5.88 -12.56 5.95
N PHE A 61 -6.54 -11.66 6.70
CA PHE A 61 -7.97 -11.42 6.53
C PHE A 61 -8.30 -10.83 5.16
N ALA A 62 -7.52 -9.85 4.69
CA ALA A 62 -7.70 -9.24 3.38
C ALA A 62 -7.58 -10.25 2.24
N ARG A 63 -6.62 -11.19 2.35
CA ARG A 63 -6.41 -12.28 1.39
C ARG A 63 -7.65 -13.16 1.22
N ASP A 64 -8.32 -13.50 2.32
CA ASP A 64 -9.35 -14.56 2.34
C ASP A 64 -10.79 -14.05 2.15
N LYS A 65 -11.08 -12.78 2.45
CA LYS A 65 -12.47 -12.30 2.58
C LYS A 65 -13.03 -11.56 1.38
N ASP A 66 -12.29 -10.63 0.81
CA ASP A 66 -12.84 -9.68 -0.16
C ASP A 66 -11.75 -9.25 -1.15
N PRO A 67 -11.92 -9.50 -2.46
CA PRO A 67 -11.00 -9.03 -3.49
C PRO A 67 -10.71 -7.52 -3.41
N LYS A 68 -11.67 -6.70 -3.00
CA LYS A 68 -11.48 -5.25 -2.84
C LYS A 68 -10.56 -4.91 -1.68
N LEU A 69 -10.68 -5.66 -0.58
CA LEU A 69 -9.80 -5.53 0.58
C LEU A 69 -8.40 -6.04 0.26
N ARG A 70 -8.31 -7.14 -0.50
CA ARG A 70 -7.05 -7.65 -1.05
C ARG A 70 -6.37 -6.63 -1.96
N ASN A 71 -7.08 -5.99 -2.88
CA ASN A 71 -6.52 -4.94 -3.75
C ASN A 71 -5.96 -3.76 -2.93
N ALA A 72 -6.67 -3.34 -1.88
CA ALA A 72 -6.18 -2.31 -0.98
C ALA A 72 -4.91 -2.74 -0.22
N MET A 73 -4.80 -4.01 0.17
CA MET A 73 -3.61 -4.57 0.81
C MET A 73 -2.46 -4.81 -0.20
N ASP A 74 -2.75 -5.13 -1.46
CA ASP A 74 -1.77 -5.20 -2.54
C ASP A 74 -1.13 -3.82 -2.78
N ALA A 75 -1.92 -2.74 -2.71
CA ALA A 75 -1.40 -1.37 -2.76
C ALA A 75 -0.46 -1.06 -1.57
N VAL A 76 -0.78 -1.55 -0.37
CA VAL A 76 0.12 -1.47 0.80
C VAL A 76 1.42 -2.24 0.54
N ALA A 77 1.33 -3.47 0.02
CA ALA A 77 2.52 -4.28 -0.32
C ALA A 77 3.40 -3.58 -1.36
N GLN A 78 2.82 -3.05 -2.43
CA GLN A 78 3.53 -2.25 -3.44
C GLN A 78 4.21 -1.03 -2.83
N HIS A 79 3.56 -0.32 -1.92
CA HIS A 79 4.14 0.84 -1.25
C HIS A 79 5.33 0.43 -0.36
N LEU A 80 5.19 -0.64 0.43
CA LEU A 80 6.26 -1.12 1.30
C LEU A 80 7.46 -1.70 0.53
N ALA A 81 7.22 -2.24 -0.67
CA ALA A 81 8.23 -2.73 -1.61
C ALA A 81 8.91 -1.62 -2.42
N ASP A 82 8.43 -0.38 -2.35
CA ASP A 82 9.07 0.76 -3.01
C ASP A 82 10.49 0.92 -2.47
N ARG A 83 11.48 1.02 -3.36
CA ARG A 83 12.90 1.13 -2.97
C ARG A 83 13.20 2.32 -2.08
N ARG A 84 12.39 3.38 -2.15
CA ARG A 84 12.52 4.58 -1.32
C ARG A 84 11.96 4.36 0.11
N ILE A 85 11.12 3.33 0.29
CA ILE A 85 10.51 2.93 1.56
C ILE A 85 11.28 1.77 2.20
N GLY A 86 11.58 0.73 1.40
CA GLY A 86 12.50 -0.35 1.73
C GLY A 86 12.07 -1.23 2.90
N ARG A 87 10.77 -1.53 3.03
CA ARG A 87 10.24 -2.41 4.10
C ARG A 87 9.97 -3.83 3.62
N LEU A 88 9.83 -4.01 2.32
CA LEU A 88 9.76 -5.29 1.64
C LEU A 88 10.74 -5.33 0.46
N SER A 89 11.07 -6.52 0.00
CA SER A 89 11.76 -6.73 -1.27
C SER A 89 10.93 -6.16 -2.42
N ALA A 90 11.60 -5.67 -3.47
CA ALA A 90 10.96 -5.05 -4.62
C ALA A 90 10.00 -5.99 -5.39
N GLN A 91 10.08 -7.29 -5.12
CA GLN A 91 9.26 -8.35 -5.70
C GLN A 91 8.01 -8.67 -4.87
N SER A 92 7.97 -8.24 -3.60
CA SER A 92 6.88 -8.51 -2.67
C SER A 92 5.76 -7.48 -2.77
N THR A 93 5.15 -7.42 -3.97
CA THR A 93 4.13 -6.42 -4.32
C THR A 93 2.70 -6.93 -4.23
N SER A 94 2.48 -8.06 -3.56
CA SER A 94 1.16 -8.66 -3.33
C SER A 94 0.94 -8.96 -1.86
N THR A 95 -0.32 -9.09 -1.46
CA THR A 95 -0.75 -9.45 -0.11
C THR A 95 -0.10 -10.75 0.34
N ASP A 96 -0.04 -11.76 -0.55
CA ASP A 96 0.57 -13.06 -0.25
C ASP A 96 2.09 -12.93 -0.01
N ALA A 97 2.77 -12.15 -0.84
CA ALA A 97 4.21 -11.92 -0.70
C ALA A 97 4.54 -11.10 0.55
N LEU A 98 3.72 -10.08 0.87
CA LEU A 98 3.82 -9.32 2.12
C LEU A 98 3.71 -10.24 3.33
N ILE A 99 2.73 -11.14 3.35
CA ILE A 99 2.54 -12.08 4.47
C ILE A 99 3.77 -12.99 4.59
N ALA A 100 4.20 -13.59 3.49
CA ALA A 100 5.32 -14.53 3.50
C ALA A 100 6.63 -13.87 3.96
N GLU A 101 6.94 -12.69 3.44
CA GLU A 101 8.18 -11.99 3.76
C GLU A 101 8.19 -11.48 5.21
N LEU A 102 7.11 -10.81 5.65
CA LEU A 102 7.06 -10.24 7.00
C LEU A 102 6.95 -11.31 8.10
N ALA A 103 6.33 -12.45 7.81
CA ALA A 103 6.29 -13.57 8.76
C ALA A 103 7.68 -14.15 9.06
N SER A 104 8.63 -14.01 8.12
CA SER A 104 10.02 -14.45 8.27
C SER A 104 10.99 -13.32 8.62
N SER A 105 10.51 -12.08 8.65
CA SER A 105 11.33 -10.90 8.93
C SER A 105 11.57 -10.68 10.43
N PRO A 106 12.65 -9.97 10.81
CA PRO A 106 12.83 -9.50 12.17
C PRO A 106 11.64 -8.65 12.65
N SER A 107 11.33 -8.74 13.94
CA SER A 107 10.21 -8.01 14.56
C SER A 107 10.30 -6.49 14.38
N GLU A 108 11.52 -5.94 14.35
CA GLU A 108 11.76 -4.52 14.06
C GLU A 108 11.25 -4.13 12.67
N ASN A 109 11.49 -4.95 11.64
CA ASN A 109 11.00 -4.67 10.29
C ASN A 109 9.46 -4.72 10.24
N LEU A 110 8.85 -5.70 10.92
CA LEU A 110 7.39 -5.78 11.03
C LEU A 110 6.79 -4.55 11.72
N ARG A 111 7.43 -4.03 12.78
CA ARG A 111 6.99 -2.80 13.47
C ARG A 111 7.04 -1.60 12.51
N LEU A 112 8.18 -1.39 11.85
CA LEU A 112 8.38 -0.27 10.91
C LEU A 112 7.43 -0.38 9.70
N ALA A 113 7.22 -1.58 9.17
CA ALA A 113 6.26 -1.83 8.09
C ALA A 113 4.83 -1.52 8.53
N SER A 114 4.47 -1.83 9.78
CA SER A 114 3.13 -1.53 10.32
C SER A 114 2.91 -0.02 10.47
N GLU A 115 3.89 0.72 10.99
CA GLU A 115 3.84 2.18 11.11
C GLU A 115 3.73 2.85 9.73
N GLU A 116 4.56 2.41 8.76
CA GLU A 116 4.53 2.96 7.40
C GLU A 116 3.22 2.63 6.68
N ALA A 117 2.69 1.42 6.83
CA ALA A 117 1.40 1.04 6.26
C ALA A 117 0.27 1.94 6.77
N LEU A 118 0.23 2.23 8.08
CA LEU A 118 -0.76 3.14 8.66
C LEU A 118 -0.63 4.56 8.12
N ALA A 119 0.61 5.08 8.02
CA ALA A 119 0.87 6.39 7.46
C ALA A 119 0.41 6.48 5.99
N TYR A 120 0.76 5.48 5.18
CA TYR A 120 0.38 5.37 3.77
C TYR A 120 -1.13 5.27 3.56
N LEU A 121 -1.83 4.46 4.36
CA LEU A 121 -3.28 4.27 4.24
C LEU A 121 -4.06 5.59 4.38
N SER A 122 -3.53 6.55 5.14
CA SER A 122 -4.13 7.88 5.23
C SER A 122 -4.10 8.64 3.90
N PHE A 123 -3.07 8.46 3.08
CA PHE A 123 -2.97 9.03 1.73
C PHE A 123 -3.81 8.22 0.75
N LEU A 124 -3.69 6.88 0.79
CA LEU A 124 -4.44 6.00 -0.11
C LEU A 124 -5.95 6.25 -0.03
N LYS A 125 -6.50 6.43 1.18
CA LYS A 125 -7.92 6.71 1.38
C LYS A 125 -8.38 7.98 0.64
N ARG A 126 -7.55 9.03 0.62
CA ARG A 126 -7.91 10.34 0.04
C ARG A 126 -8.02 10.31 -1.48
N PHE A 127 -7.35 9.36 -2.13
CA PHE A 127 -7.37 9.19 -3.58
C PHE A 127 -8.16 7.97 -4.03
N ALA A 128 -8.66 7.15 -3.10
CA ALA A 128 -9.44 5.97 -3.40
C ALA A 128 -10.77 6.32 -4.07
N VAL A 129 -11.23 5.45 -4.95
CA VAL A 129 -12.50 5.63 -5.64
C VAL A 129 -13.63 5.47 -4.64
N LYS A 130 -14.56 6.43 -4.63
CA LYS A 130 -15.79 6.31 -3.88
C LYS A 130 -16.62 5.23 -4.55
N SER A 131 -16.99 4.19 -3.80
CA SER A 131 -18.06 3.30 -4.24
C SER A 131 -19.29 4.20 -4.42
N ASP A 132 -19.80 4.35 -5.64
CA ASP A 132 -20.96 5.20 -5.91
C ASP A 132 -22.05 4.90 -4.90
N ARG A 133 -22.69 5.96 -4.38
CA ARG A 133 -23.94 5.81 -3.63
C ARG A 133 -24.88 5.04 -4.54
N GLU A 134 -25.34 3.86 -4.10
CA GLU A 134 -26.56 3.25 -4.63
C GLU A 134 -27.63 4.36 -4.63
N ASN A 135 -28.00 4.82 -5.83
CA ASN A 135 -29.28 5.46 -6.07
C ASN A 135 -30.33 4.36 -6.22
#